data_AF-A0A8S0S1B6-F1
#
_entry.id   AF-A0A8S0S1B6-F1
#
_cell.length_a   1.000
_cell.length_b   1.000
_cell.length_c   1.000
_cell.angle_alpha   90.00
_cell.angle_beta   90.00
_cell.angle_gamma   90.00
#
_symmetry.space_group_name_H-M   'P 1'
#
loop_
_entity.id
_entity.type
_entity.pdbx_description
1 polymer ?
#
loop_
_entity_poly.entity_id
_entity_poly.type
_entity_poly.pdbx_seq_one_letter_code
_entity_poly.pdbx_strand_id
1 'polypeptide(L)'
;MDITQFQPVDRISNLTDNVADSILMHLTLHDVAKTSILSRQWRYKWVKLPQLRFDETLWQEYEGNLESARMKFLLILYKVLLLRKGPITKLSFVILKLKIAQKLTT
;
A
#
# COMPACT_ATOMS: atom_id res chain seq x y z
N MET A 1 -28.67 20.55 32.38
CA MET A 1 -27.52 20.92 31.55
C MET A 1 -27.26 19.72 30.66
N ASP A 2 -27.70 19.79 29.41
CA ASP A 2 -27.65 18.67 28.48
C ASP A 2 -26.23 18.56 27.92
N ILE A 3 -25.45 17.63 28.45
CA ILE A 3 -24.18 17.23 27.86
C ILE A 3 -24.50 16.33 26.68
N THR A 4 -24.97 16.93 25.58
CA THR A 4 -24.91 16.29 24.27
C THR A 4 -23.45 15.96 24.02
N GLN A 5 -23.13 14.69 24.26
CA GLN A 5 -21.88 14.03 23.99
C GLN A 5 -21.41 14.45 22.59
N PHE A 6 -20.39 15.30 22.52
CA PHE A 6 -19.76 15.67 21.24
C PHE A 6 -18.96 14.46 20.77
N GLN A 7 -19.66 13.48 20.18
CA GLN A 7 -19.02 12.36 19.51
C GLN A 7 -18.18 12.95 18.37
N PRO A 8 -16.86 12.69 18.32
CA PRO A 8 -16.04 13.12 17.20
C PRO A 8 -16.63 12.54 15.92
N VAL A 9 -17.01 13.40 14.98
CA VAL A 9 -17.51 12.97 13.67
C VAL A 9 -16.38 12.22 12.95
N ASP A 10 -16.59 10.94 12.64
CA ASP A 10 -15.64 10.15 11.86
C ASP A 10 -15.66 10.60 10.40
N ARG A 11 -14.84 11.60 10.08
CA ARG A 11 -14.75 12.19 8.74
C ARG A 11 -14.09 11.25 7.73
N ILE A 12 -13.24 10.33 8.19
CA ILE A 12 -12.45 9.46 7.31
C ILE A 12 -13.29 8.27 6.86
N SER A 13 -14.05 7.63 7.75
CA SER A 13 -14.97 6.55 7.36
C SER A 13 -16.16 7.05 6.53
N ASN A 14 -16.52 8.34 6.62
CA ASN A 14 -17.61 8.92 5.84
C ASN A 14 -17.20 9.40 4.42
N LEU A 15 -15.95 9.18 4.01
CA LEU A 15 -15.51 9.48 2.64
C LEU A 15 -16.15 8.52 1.63
N THR A 16 -16.67 9.07 0.53
CA THR A 16 -17.13 8.27 -0.61
C THR A 16 -15.99 7.42 -1.18
N ASP A 17 -16.33 6.24 -1.74
CA ASP A 17 -15.36 5.32 -2.34
C ASP A 17 -14.42 6.00 -3.32
N ASN A 18 -14.94 6.84 -4.23
CA ASN A 18 -14.15 7.53 -5.24
C ASN A 18 -13.05 8.43 -4.64
N VAL A 19 -13.36 9.14 -3.55
CA VAL A 19 -12.40 10.04 -2.88
C VAL A 19 -11.37 9.23 -2.11
N ALA A 20 -11.81 8.20 -1.39
CA ALA A 20 -10.89 7.30 -0.69
C ALA A 20 -9.94 6.60 -1.67
N ASP A 21 -10.44 6.11 -2.80
CA ASP A 21 -9.65 5.45 -3.83
C ASP A 21 -8.64 6.42 -4.43
N SER A 22 -9.05 7.66 -4.72
CA SER A 22 -8.13 8.71 -5.17
C SER A 22 -6.99 8.93 -4.18
N ILE A 23 -7.29 9.07 -2.88
CA ILE A 23 -6.26 9.22 -1.84
C ILE A 23 -5.32 8.00 -1.82
N LEU A 24 -5.88 6.79 -1.77
CA LEU A 24 -5.10 5.56 -1.68
C LEU A 24 -4.23 5.32 -2.93
N MET A 25 -4.65 5.74 -4.12
CA MET A 25 -3.87 5.61 -5.36
C MET A 25 -2.60 6.47 -5.37
N HIS A 26 -2.49 7.48 -4.50
CA HIS A 26 -1.27 8.29 -4.34
C HIS A 26 -0.30 7.71 -3.32
N LEU A 27 -0.73 6.71 -2.53
CA LEU A 27 0.06 6.08 -1.47
C LEU A 27 0.81 4.83 -1.97
N THR A 28 1.82 4.42 -1.21
CA THR A 28 2.53 3.15 -1.44
C THR A 28 1.69 2.00 -0.93
N LEU A 29 1.90 0.79 -1.44
CA LEU A 29 1.15 -0.40 -1.01
C LEU A 29 1.25 -0.62 0.50
N HIS A 30 2.42 -0.33 1.08
CA HIS A 30 2.64 -0.42 2.51
C HIS A 30 1.72 0.53 3.29
N ASP A 31 1.67 1.81 2.91
CA ASP A 31 0.83 2.81 3.58
C ASP A 31 -0.65 2.54 3.35
N VAL A 32 -1.01 2.14 2.13
CA VAL A 32 -2.37 1.72 1.80
C VAL A 32 -2.80 0.53 2.67
N ALA A 33 -1.95 -0.48 2.83
CA ALA A 33 -2.26 -1.64 3.67
C ALA A 33 -2.45 -1.22 5.14
N LYS A 34 -1.66 -0.26 5.66
CA LYS A 34 -1.84 0.29 7.01
C LYS A 34 -3.20 0.94 7.22
N THR A 35 -3.80 1.56 6.20
CA THR A 35 -5.15 2.14 6.33
C THR A 35 -6.23 1.10 6.66
N SER A 36 -5.94 -0.19 6.44
CA SER A 36 -6.87 -1.29 6.75
C SER A 36 -7.28 -1.36 8.23
N ILE A 37 -6.49 -0.76 9.13
CA ILE A 37 -6.77 -0.75 10.57
C ILE A 37 -7.70 0.40 10.99
N LEU A 38 -7.92 1.41 10.12
CA LEU A 38 -8.68 2.61 10.48
C LEU A 38 -10.14 2.29 10.80
N SER A 39 -10.80 1.48 9.97
CA SER A 39 -12.13 0.96 10.27
C SER A 39 -12.46 -0.26 9.41
N ARG A 40 -13.58 -0.94 9.72
CA ARG A 40 -14.08 -2.07 8.91
C ARG A 40 -14.27 -1.72 7.44
N GLN A 41 -14.60 -0.45 7.14
CA GLN A 41 -14.80 0.01 5.78
C GLN A 41 -13.47 0.13 5.00
N TRP A 42 -12.37 0.46 5.68
CA TRP A 42 -11.06 0.63 5.06
C TRP A 42 -10.32 -0.70 4.84
N ARG A 43 -10.63 -1.72 5.64
CA ARG A 43 -9.94 -3.03 5.66
C ARG A 43 -9.69 -3.67 4.29
N TYR A 44 -10.60 -3.46 3.33
CA TYR A 44 -10.54 -4.11 2.01
C TYR A 44 -10.60 -3.15 0.83
N LYS A 45 -10.53 -1.82 1.04
CA LYS A 45 -10.57 -0.84 -0.07
C LYS A 45 -9.42 -1.07 -1.06
N TRP A 46 -8.21 -1.26 -0.52
CA TRP A 46 -6.99 -1.42 -1.31
C TRP A 46 -6.99 -2.60 -2.28
N VAL A 47 -7.77 -3.63 -1.99
CA VAL A 47 -7.87 -4.86 -2.80
C VAL A 47 -8.60 -4.60 -4.13
N LYS A 48 -9.39 -3.52 -4.21
CA LYS A 48 -10.16 -3.14 -5.40
C LYS A 48 -9.51 -2.03 -6.23
N LEU A 49 -8.45 -1.40 -5.72
CA LEU A 49 -7.85 -0.23 -6.37
C LEU A 49 -7.32 -0.59 -7.76
N PRO A 50 -7.56 0.20 -8.81
CA PRO A 50 -7.06 -0.13 -10.15
C PRO A 50 -5.52 -0.04 -10.24
N GLN A 51 -4.88 0.69 -9.33
CA GLN A 51 -3.46 0.97 -9.34
C GLN A 51 -2.82 0.64 -7.99
N LEU A 52 -1.65 0.00 -7.99
CA LEU A 52 -0.85 -0.26 -6.80
C LEU A 52 0.59 0.19 -7.01
N ARG A 53 1.15 0.85 -6.00
CA ARG A 53 2.51 1.37 -6.02
C ARG A 53 3.37 0.64 -4.99
N PHE A 54 4.24 -0.25 -5.46
CA PHE A 54 5.20 -0.98 -4.66
C PHE A 54 6.45 -0.12 -4.45
N ASP A 55 7.03 -0.18 -3.27
CA ASP A 55 8.29 0.48 -2.97
C ASP A 55 9.16 -0.41 -2.08
N GLU A 56 10.37 0.05 -1.82
CA GLU A 56 11.33 -0.74 -1.05
C GLU A 56 10.92 -0.93 0.41
N THR A 57 10.03 -0.11 0.97
CA THR A 57 9.61 -0.24 2.38
C THR A 57 9.03 -1.62 2.70
N LEU A 58 8.48 -2.31 1.69
CA LEU A 58 7.97 -3.68 1.79
C LEU A 58 9.05 -4.75 2.09
N TRP A 59 10.34 -4.44 1.86
CA TRP A 59 11.45 -5.40 2.06
C TRP A 59 12.73 -4.77 2.65
N GLN A 60 12.73 -3.48 3.01
CA GLN A 60 13.88 -2.79 3.61
C GLN A 60 14.13 -3.16 5.08
N GLU A 61 13.12 -3.64 5.82
CA GLU A 61 13.30 -4.12 7.21
C GLU A 61 14.13 -5.42 7.29
N TYR A 62 14.68 -5.90 6.19
CA TYR A 62 15.41 -7.16 6.13
C TYR A 62 16.92 -6.96 6.02
N GLU A 63 17.65 -7.41 7.05
CA GLU A 63 19.10 -7.56 7.09
C GLU A 63 19.64 -8.73 6.21
N GLY A 64 18.91 -9.09 5.16
CA GLY A 64 19.28 -10.20 4.27
C GLY A 64 19.97 -9.76 2.99
N ASN A 65 20.51 -10.74 2.25
CA ASN A 65 21.04 -10.51 0.90
C ASN A 65 19.93 -10.15 -0.12
N LEU A 66 20.34 -9.70 -1.31
CA LEU A 66 19.45 -9.29 -2.40
C LEU A 66 18.44 -10.38 -2.81
N GLU A 67 18.88 -11.64 -2.85
CA GLU A 67 18.01 -12.77 -3.21
C GLU A 67 16.86 -12.97 -2.22
N SER A 68 17.14 -12.82 -0.92
CA SER A 68 16.13 -12.91 0.14
C SER A 68 15.12 -11.76 0.07
N ALA A 69 15.57 -10.55 -0.28
CA ALA A 69 14.68 -9.41 -0.51
C ALA A 69 13.79 -9.66 -1.75
N ARG A 70 14.37 -10.16 -2.84
CA ARG A 70 13.66 -10.53 -4.07
C ARG A 70 12.58 -11.58 -3.82
N MET A 71 12.89 -12.66 -3.10
CA MET A 71 11.92 -13.71 -2.79
C MET A 71 10.75 -13.21 -1.95
N LYS A 72 10.99 -12.31 -0.98
CA LYS A 72 9.89 -11.71 -0.22
C LYS A 72 9.06 -10.75 -1.02
N PHE A 73 9.69 -9.93 -1.85
CA PHE A 73 8.95 -9.08 -2.78
C PHE A 73 8.01 -9.94 -3.64
N LEU A 74 8.51 -11.04 -4.22
CA LEU A 74 7.67 -11.96 -5.00
C LEU A 74 6.55 -12.57 -4.17
N LEU A 75 6.80 -12.94 -2.92
CA LEU A 75 5.77 -13.46 -2.02
C LEU A 75 4.68 -12.42 -1.72
N ILE A 76 5.08 -11.17 -1.44
CA ILE A 76 4.15 -10.06 -1.19
C ILE A 76 3.34 -9.76 -2.44
N LEU A 77 4.02 -9.63 -3.59
CA LEU A 77 3.39 -9.40 -4.88
C LEU A 77 2.37 -10.50 -5.18
N TYR A 78 2.76 -11.77 -5.06
CA TYR A 78 1.87 -12.92 -5.28
C TYR A 78 0.66 -12.88 -4.36
N LYS A 79 0.85 -12.66 -3.05
CA LYS A 79 -0.25 -12.56 -2.07
C LYS A 79 -1.22 -11.42 -2.42
N VAL A 80 -0.67 -10.26 -2.79
CA VAL A 80 -1.48 -9.11 -3.19
C VAL A 80 -2.28 -9.44 -4.42
N LEU A 81 -1.65 -9.97 -5.48
CA LEU A 81 -2.32 -10.36 -6.72
C LEU A 81 -3.41 -11.41 -6.49
N LEU A 82 -3.18 -12.38 -5.61
CA LEU A 82 -4.16 -13.41 -5.27
C LEU A 82 -5.39 -12.85 -4.54
N LEU A 83 -5.20 -11.82 -3.71
CA LEU A 83 -6.29 -11.23 -2.94
C LEU A 83 -7.19 -10.29 -3.77
N ARG A 84 -6.71 -9.81 -4.93
CA ARG A 84 -7.35 -8.77 -5.74
C ARG A 84 -8.78 -9.11 -6.12
N LYS A 85 -9.62 -8.08 -6.12
CA LYS A 85 -11.00 -8.12 -6.62
C LYS A 85 -11.19 -7.04 -7.66
N GLY A 86 -10.85 -7.35 -8.92
CA GLY A 86 -11.02 -6.46 -10.06
C GLY A 86 -9.78 -6.36 -10.95
N PRO A 87 -9.91 -5.75 -12.14
CA PRO A 87 -8.83 -5.60 -13.10
C PRO A 87 -7.71 -4.72 -12.53
N ILE A 88 -6.47 -5.02 -12.91
CA ILE A 88 -5.30 -4.19 -12.59
C ILE A 88 -4.98 -3.37 -13.83
N THR A 89 -5.05 -2.05 -13.73
CA THR A 89 -4.71 -1.17 -14.85
C THR A 89 -3.29 -0.64 -14.74
N LYS A 90 -2.71 -0.60 -13.53
CA LYS A 90 -1.33 -0.13 -13.33
C LYS A 90 -0.66 -0.76 -12.11
N LEU A 91 0.59 -1.19 -12.30
CA LEU A 91 1.51 -1.52 -11.23
C LEU A 91 2.72 -0.60 -11.36
N SER A 92 3.06 0.10 -10.30
CA SER A 92 4.22 1.01 -10.28
C SER A 92 5.22 0.55 -9.23
N PHE A 93 6.50 0.56 -9.56
CA PHE A 93 7.58 0.16 -8.68
C PHE A 93 8.50 1.35 -8.44
N VAL A 94 8.68 1.75 -7.19
CA VAL A 94 9.62 2.80 -6.78
C VAL A 94 10.81 2.12 -6.12
N ILE A 95 11.81 1.81 -6.93
CA ILE A 95 13.05 1.17 -6.52
C ILE A 95 14.16 2.23 -6.59
N LEU A 96 14.62 2.71 -5.44
CA LEU A 96 15.68 3.70 -5.32
C LEU A 96 17.09 3.07 -5.41
N LYS A 97 17.23 1.75 -5.25
CA LYS A 97 18.51 1.03 -5.15
C LYS A 97 18.98 0.32 -6.43
N LEU A 98 18.49 0.66 -7.62
CA LEU A 98 19.09 0.16 -8.89
C LEU A 98 20.17 1.10 -9.49
N LYS A 99 20.73 2.02 -8.69
CA LYS A 99 21.85 2.89 -9.13
C LYS A 99 23.25 2.43 -8.70
N ILE A 100 23.40 1.34 -7.95
CA ILE A 100 24.73 0.92 -7.42
C ILE A 100 25.45 -0.06 -8.35
N ALA A 101 24.75 -0.72 -9.29
CA ALA A 101 25.37 -1.72 -10.17
C ALA A 101 26.07 -1.14 -11.42
N GLN A 102 26.00 0.18 -11.68
CA GLN A 102 26.60 0.79 -12.89
C GLN A 102 27.88 1.61 -12.62
N LYS A 103 28.37 1.67 -11.37
CA LYS A 103 29.50 2.55 -10.99
C LYS A 103 30.76 1.83 -10.49
N LEU A 104 30.81 0.50 -10.54
CA LEU A 104 31.95 -0.32 -10.10
C LEU A 104 32.63 -1.09 -11.25
N THR A 105 32.40 -0.68 -12.50
CA THR A 105 33.00 -1.30 -13.70
C THR A 105 33.75 -0.28 -14.55
N THR A 106 34.55 0.57 -13.91
CA THR A 106 35.56 1.40 -14.60
C THR A 106 36.80 1.47 -13.74
#